data_AF-A0A126QLB6-F1
#
_entry.id   AF-A0A126QLB6-F1
#
_cell.length_a   1.000
_cell.length_b   1.000
_cell.length_c   1.000
_cell.angle_alpha   90.00
_cell.angle_beta   90.00
_cell.angle_gamma   90.00
#
_symmetry.space_group_name_H-M   'P 1'
#
loop_
_entity.id
_entity.type
_entity.pdbx_description
1 polymer ?
#
loop_
_entity_poly.entity_id
_entity_poly.type
_entity_poly.pdbx_seq_one_letter_code
_entity_poly.pdbx_strand_id
1 'polypeptide(L)' 'MKKKTEAPLVPVETLAEAAKLPAWELAALRQAANWAEGKHVTQAEFDAALARLRNRPQGGGTI' A
#
# COMPACT_ATOMS: atom_id res chain seq x y z
N MET A 1 0.50 29.96 1.34
CA MET A 1 -0.49 28.92 0.99
C MET A 1 0.25 27.72 0.41
N LYS A 2 0.41 26.63 1.18
CA LYS A 2 1.05 25.41 0.67
C LYS A 2 0.04 24.71 -0.23
N LYS A 3 0.22 24.79 -1.55
CA LYS A 3 -0.52 23.94 -2.49
C LYS A 3 -0.17 22.49 -2.11
N LYS A 4 -1.08 21.80 -1.42
CA LYS A 4 -1.08 20.35 -1.45
C LYS A 4 -1.35 20.03 -2.91
N THR A 5 -0.32 19.67 -3.65
CA THR A 5 -0.51 18.97 -4.92
C THR A 5 -1.25 17.69 -4.50
N GLU A 6 -2.57 17.72 -4.60
CA GLU A 6 -3.44 16.58 -4.33
C GLU A 6 -3.07 15.55 -5.38
N ALA A 7 -2.09 14.70 -5.03
CA ALA A 7 -1.74 13.56 -5.84
C ALA A 7 -3.05 12.80 -6.09
N PRO A 8 -3.32 12.37 -7.33
CA PRO A 8 -4.56 11.73 -7.68
C PRO A 8 -4.80 10.55 -6.74
N LEU A 9 -5.96 10.55 -6.09
CA LEU A 9 -6.41 9.46 -5.24
C LEU A 9 -6.87 8.35 -6.17
N VAL A 10 -6.08 7.27 -6.23
CA VAL A 10 -6.33 6.12 -7.10
C VAL A 10 -6.75 4.94 -6.22
N PRO A 11 -7.68 4.07 -6.68
CA PRO A 11 -8.01 2.86 -5.95
C PRO A 11 -6.75 2.01 -5.71
N VAL A 12 -6.60 1.49 -4.49
CA VAL A 12 -5.49 0.59 -4.13
C VAL A 12 -5.43 -0.61 -5.09
N GLU A 13 -6.58 -1.11 -5.53
CA GLU A 13 -6.70 -2.22 -6.49
C GLU A 13 -6.09 -1.87 -7.85
N THR A 14 -6.38 -0.69 -8.39
CA THR A 14 -5.79 -0.21 -9.65
C THR A 14 -4.27 -0.05 -9.54
N LEU A 15 -3.78 0.48 -8.41
CA LEU A 15 -2.34 0.59 -8.15
C LEU A 15 -1.69 -0.79 -8.02
N ALA A 16 -2.39 -1.74 -7.40
CA ALA A 16 -1.93 -3.11 -7.28
C ALA A 16 -1.90 -3.84 -8.62
N GLU A 17 -2.91 -3.68 -9.47
CA GLU A 17 -2.92 -4.22 -10.84
C GLU A 17 -1.79 -3.61 -11.68
N ALA A 18 -1.57 -2.30 -11.60
CA ALA A 18 -0.48 -1.61 -12.29
C ALA A 18 0.90 -2.13 -11.84
N ALA A 19 1.05 -2.38 -10.54
CA ALA A 19 2.25 -2.98 -9.95
C ALA A 19 2.32 -4.51 -10.14
N LYS A 20 1.33 -5.13 -10.81
CA LYS A 20 1.18 -6.59 -10.98
C LYS A 20 1.26 -7.36 -9.68
N LEU A 21 0.67 -6.81 -8.63
CA LEU A 21 0.64 -7.42 -7.32
C LEU A 21 -0.34 -8.59 -7.28
N PRO A 22 0.09 -9.74 -6.76
CA PRO A 22 -0.80 -10.87 -6.59
C PRO A 22 -1.86 -10.57 -5.52
N ALA A 23 -3.01 -11.23 -5.62
CA ALA A 23 -4.16 -11.01 -4.72
C ALA A 23 -3.79 -11.16 -3.22
N TRP A 24 -2.87 -12.07 -2.89
CA TRP A 24 -2.39 -12.26 -1.51
C TRP A 24 -1.58 -11.06 -1.01
N GLU A 25 -0.78 -10.40 -1.86
CA GLU A 25 0.05 -9.26 -1.48
C GLU A 25 -0.83 -8.00 -1.34
N LEU A 26 -1.85 -7.85 -2.20
CA LEU A 26 -2.88 -6.83 -2.06
C LEU A 26 -3.68 -6.97 -0.76
N ALA A 27 -4.12 -8.18 -0.42
CA ALA A 27 -4.83 -8.45 0.83
C ALA A 27 -3.95 -8.16 2.06
N ALA A 28 -2.67 -8.58 2.01
CA ALA A 28 -1.70 -8.30 3.07
C ALA A 28 -1.42 -6.80 3.23
N LEU A 29 -1.31 -6.06 2.12
CA LEU A 29 -1.16 -4.61 2.10
C LEU A 29 -2.37 -3.92 2.76
N ARG A 30 -3.59 -4.31 2.35
CA ARG A 30 -4.84 -3.77 2.93
C ARG A 30 -4.90 -4.03 4.43
N GLN A 31 -4.53 -5.22 4.89
CA GLN A 31 -4.47 -5.55 6.31
C GLN A 31 -3.38 -4.74 7.04
N ALA A 32 -2.15 -4.69 6.53
CA ALA A 32 -1.04 -3.99 7.17
C ALA A 32 -1.26 -2.48 7.27
N ALA A 33 -1.91 -1.88 6.27
CA ALA A 33 -2.25 -0.46 6.24
C ALA A 33 -3.64 -0.16 6.82
N ASN A 34 -4.37 -1.19 7.27
CA ASN A 34 -5.74 -1.10 7.78
C ASN A 34 -6.70 -0.38 6.81
N TRP A 35 -6.61 -0.71 5.52
CA TRP A 35 -7.41 -0.13 4.45
C TRP A 35 -8.66 -0.95 4.16
N ALA A 36 -9.79 -0.24 4.07
CA ALA A 36 -11.05 -0.80 3.63
C ALA A 36 -11.02 -1.20 2.13
N GLU A 37 -12.05 -1.93 1.71
CA GLU A 37 -12.28 -2.21 0.29
C GLU A 37 -12.57 -0.95 -0.51
N GLY A 38 -12.05 -0.89 -1.75
CA GLY A 38 -12.17 0.29 -2.60
C GLY A 38 -11.54 1.55 -2.00
N LYS A 39 -10.61 1.41 -1.04
CA LYS A 39 -9.88 2.56 -0.50
C LYS A 39 -9.10 3.23 -1.63
N HIS A 40 -9.19 4.56 -1.68
CA HIS A 40 -8.39 5.37 -2.58
C HIS A 40 -7.21 5.96 -1.80
N VAL A 41 -6.02 5.83 -2.36
CA VAL A 41 -4.77 6.33 -1.80
C VAL A 41 -3.93 6.96 -2.89
N THR A 42 -2.99 7.80 -2.49
CA THR A 42 -2.00 8.32 -3.43
C THR A 42 -0.93 7.27 -3.74
N GLN A 43 -0.26 7.38 -4.90
CA GLN A 43 0.87 6.50 -5.24
C GLN A 43 1.93 6.48 -4.12
N ALA A 44 2.21 7.64 -3.52
CA ALA A 44 3.18 7.75 -2.44
C ALA A 44 2.75 6.99 -1.16
N GLU A 45 1.47 7.05 -0.79
CA GLU A 45 0.95 6.25 0.33
C GLU A 45 0.98 4.76 0.02
N PHE A 46 0.67 4.39 -1.22
CA PHE A 46 0.75 3.01 -1.70
C PHE A 46 2.16 2.45 -1.59
N ASP A 47 3.14 3.13 -2.18
CA ASP A 47 4.55 2.75 -2.10
C ASP A 47 5.06 2.71 -0.67
N ALA A 48 4.69 3.69 0.17
CA ALA A 48 5.09 3.70 1.58
C ALA A 48 4.49 2.52 2.37
N ALA A 49 3.23 2.17 2.12
CA ALA A 49 2.60 1.00 2.74
C ALA A 49 3.22 -0.30 2.24
N LEU A 50 3.52 -0.40 0.93
CA LEU A 50 4.13 -1.57 0.32
C LEU A 50 5.57 -1.76 0.82
N ALA A 51 6.34 -0.68 0.92
CA ALA A 51 7.65 -0.68 1.52
C ALA A 51 7.60 -1.09 2.99
N ARG A 52 6.59 -0.66 3.76
CA ARG A 52 6.39 -1.11 5.15
C ARG A 52 6.01 -2.58 5.23
N LEU A 53 5.16 -3.07 4.34
CA LEU A 53 4.78 -4.48 4.27
C LEU A 53 6.01 -5.37 3.97
N ARG A 54 6.83 -4.96 3.00
CA ARG A 54 8.07 -5.65 2.60
C ARG A 54 9.20 -5.53 3.63
N ASN A 55 9.36 -4.36 4.26
CA ASN A 55 10.35 -4.13 5.32
C ASN A 55 9.87 -4.58 6.69
N ARG A 56 8.60 -5.00 6.84
CA ARG A 56 8.15 -5.59 8.10
C ARG A 56 9.06 -6.79 8.34
N PRO A 57 9.81 -6.82 9.47
CA PRO A 57 10.67 -7.95 9.73
C PRO A 57 9.78 -9.19 9.82
N GLN A 58 9.86 -10.05 8.80
CA GLN A 58 9.35 -11.42 8.89
C GLN A 58 10.18 -12.24 9.91
N GLY A 59 11.28 -11.67 10.41
CA GLY A 59 12.11 -12.19 11.50
C GLY A 59 11.75 -11.61 12.86
N GLY A 60 10.72 -12.18 13.49
CA GLY A 60 10.72 -12.39 14.94
C GLY A 60 11.42 -13.69 15.33
N GLY A 61 12.26 -14.23 14.45
CA GLY A 61 13.12 -15.37 14.69
C GLY A 61 14.57 -14.91 14.73
N THR A 62 14.99 -14.35 15.87
CA THR A 62 16.37 -14.51 16.30
C THR A 62 16.49 -15.95 16.77
N ILE A 63 17.17 -16.77 15.96
CA ILE A 63 17.93 -17.94 16.40
C ILE A 63 19.04 -17.48 17.35
#